data_AF-A0A7J5WNZ8-F1
#
_entry.id   AF-A0A7J5WNZ8-F1
#
_cell.length_a   1.000
_cell.length_b   1.000
_cell.length_c   1.000
_cell.angle_alpha   90.00
_cell.angle_beta   90.00
_cell.angle_gamma   90.00
#
_symmetry.space_group_name_H-M   'P 1'
#
loop_
_entity.id
_entity.type
_entity.pdbx_description
1 polymer ?
#
loop_
_entity_poly.entity_id
_entity_poly.type
_entity_poly.pdbx_seq_one_letter_code
_entity_poly.pdbx_strand_id
1 'polypeptide(L)'
;MNNLSADLDVMRPSMLESGLETIAYNLNRKNNNLQLFEFGKTYVTKEDAYKEEEHFCLFTTGNAHEQGWKHQPNELDFFAMKGLASALLQWCGLGNIKLEVSTENTNEVLVSAEKLLIGKIVTVSNEKLAAFDLKQPVYMLDLLFSKLIAAVQKKKIVYKEVNKFPTMQRDLALVVNKAITYSAIENCVQSIKLPKLLQVNLFDVFESEKLGKDKKSMAVSFTFSDDSKTLTDAEIDGMMNKLIAGFEKEIQAEIRK
;
A
#
# COMPACT_ATOMS: atom_id res chain seq x y z
N MET A 1 11.01 19.46 36.97
CA MET A 1 11.55 18.38 36.14
C MET A 1 13.03 18.63 35.94
N ASN A 2 13.84 17.58 35.83
CA ASN A 2 15.28 17.70 35.61
C ASN A 2 15.57 17.16 34.20
N ASN A 3 15.47 18.04 33.20
CA ASN A 3 15.74 17.76 31.80
C ASN A 3 17.22 18.03 31.48
N LEU A 4 17.76 17.30 30.50
CA LEU A 4 19.17 17.44 30.07
C LEU A 4 19.40 18.76 29.32
N SER A 5 18.38 19.26 28.61
CA SER A 5 18.34 20.57 27.97
C SER A 5 16.88 21.04 27.80
N ALA A 6 16.68 22.35 27.57
CA ALA A 6 15.36 22.91 27.28
C ALA A 6 14.71 22.29 26.03
N ASP A 7 15.52 21.89 25.05
CA ASP A 7 15.06 21.26 23.81
C ASP A 7 14.56 19.81 24.03
N LEU A 8 14.87 19.19 25.17
CA LEU A 8 14.50 17.81 25.52
C LEU A 8 13.45 17.74 26.66
N ASP A 9 12.64 18.79 26.83
CA ASP A 9 11.64 18.87 27.91
C ASP A 9 10.28 18.25 27.55
N VAL A 10 10.12 17.76 26.32
CA VAL A 10 8.85 17.21 25.83
C VAL A 10 9.04 15.77 25.33
N MET A 11 8.21 14.86 25.84
CA MET A 11 8.14 13.50 25.30
C MET A 11 7.51 13.55 23.91
N ARG A 12 8.09 12.82 22.94
CA ARG A 12 7.62 12.91 21.55
C ARG A 12 6.16 12.46 21.40
N PRO A 13 5.28 13.31 20.83
CA PRO A 13 3.88 12.95 20.57
C PRO A 13 3.71 12.17 19.27
N SER A 14 4.73 12.14 18.42
CA SER A 14 4.74 11.51 17.10
C SER A 14 6.15 11.06 16.73
N MET A 15 6.24 10.05 15.86
CA MET A 15 7.51 9.56 15.31
C MET A 15 8.02 10.40 14.13
N LEU A 16 7.17 11.26 13.55
CA LEU A 16 7.49 12.01 12.34
C LEU A 16 8.59 13.04 12.58
N GLU A 17 8.51 13.81 13.66
CA GLU A 17 9.44 14.91 13.96
C GLU A 17 10.88 14.42 14.05
N SER A 18 11.14 13.36 14.83
CA SER A 18 12.48 12.77 14.95
C SER A 18 13.00 12.20 13.63
N GLY A 19 12.10 11.66 12.81
CA GLY A 19 12.41 11.22 11.45
C GLY A 19 12.84 12.38 10.54
N LEU A 20 12.10 13.50 10.57
CA LEU A 20 12.42 14.70 9.79
C LEU A 20 13.74 15.35 10.22
N GLU A 21 14.02 15.42 11.52
CA GLU A 21 15.32 15.90 12.03
C GLU A 21 16.48 15.05 11.51
N THR A 22 16.31 13.73 11.53
CA THR A 22 17.32 12.79 11.03
C THR A 22 17.53 12.92 9.52
N ILE A 23 16.45 13.11 8.77
CA ILE A 23 16.50 13.36 7.32
C ILE A 23 17.21 14.68 7.03
N ALA A 24 16.82 15.77 7.71
CA ALA A 24 17.43 17.09 7.55
C ALA A 24 18.93 17.05 7.87
N TYR A 25 19.31 16.38 8.95
CA TYR A 25 20.71 16.17 9.33
C TYR A 25 21.53 15.54 8.20
N ASN A 26 20.97 14.52 7.53
CA ASN A 26 21.63 13.79 6.45
C ASN A 26 21.66 14.57 5.14
N LEU A 27 20.57 15.25 4.79
CA LEU A 27 20.50 16.10 3.59
C LEU A 27 21.49 17.27 3.66
N ASN A 28 21.66 17.87 4.84
CA ASN A 28 22.69 18.88 5.09
C ASN A 28 24.13 18.36 4.91
N ARG A 29 24.31 17.04 4.84
CA ARG A 29 25.58 16.34 4.57
C ARG A 29 25.62 15.72 3.17
N LYS A 30 24.71 16.12 2.30
CA LYS A 30 24.61 15.68 0.88
C LYS A 30 24.22 14.21 0.70
N ASN A 31 23.66 13.57 1.72
CA ASN A 31 23.06 12.24 1.60
C ASN A 31 21.61 12.39 1.10
N ASN A 32 21.41 12.42 -0.22
CA ASN A 32 20.12 12.77 -0.85
C ASN A 32 19.13 11.60 -0.99
N ASN A 33 19.57 10.36 -0.80
CA ASN A 33 18.75 9.18 -0.99
C ASN A 33 18.71 8.43 0.34
N LEU A 34 17.59 8.52 1.07
CA LEU A 34 17.47 7.98 2.41
C LEU A 34 16.29 7.02 2.50
N GLN A 35 16.55 5.85 3.09
CA GLN A 35 15.58 4.82 3.41
C GLN A 35 15.87 4.38 4.85
N LEU A 36 15.13 4.94 5.80
CA LEU A 36 15.37 4.78 7.23
C LEU A 36 14.23 4.00 7.87
N PHE A 37 14.51 3.39 9.03
CA PHE A 37 13.48 2.81 9.86
C PHE A 37 13.74 3.09 11.34
N GLU A 38 12.68 3.09 12.14
CA GLU A 38 12.78 3.25 13.59
C GLU A 38 11.71 2.42 14.32
N PHE A 39 12.10 1.81 15.44
CA PHE A 39 11.18 1.32 16.45
C PHE A 39 11.15 2.31 17.62
N GLY A 40 9.97 2.72 18.05
CA GLY A 40 9.88 3.76 19.05
C GLY A 40 8.53 3.89 19.72
N LYS A 41 8.49 4.69 20.78
CA LYS A 41 7.28 4.99 21.54
C LYS A 41 6.85 6.43 21.37
N THR A 42 5.56 6.65 21.23
CA THR A 42 4.94 7.98 21.32
C THR A 42 4.14 8.09 22.61
N TYR A 43 4.00 9.31 23.10
CA TYR A 43 3.39 9.61 24.38
C TYR A 43 2.30 10.65 24.18
N VAL A 44 1.06 10.27 24.47
CA VAL A 44 -0.10 11.15 24.31
C VAL A 44 -0.90 11.17 25.60
N THR A 45 -1.25 12.36 26.07
CA THR A 45 -2.21 12.54 27.16
C THR A 45 -3.57 12.82 26.57
N LYS A 46 -4.56 11.97 26.87
CA LYS A 46 -5.96 12.18 26.47
C LYS A 46 -6.86 11.95 27.67
N GLU A 47 -7.71 12.92 28.00
CA GLU A 47 -8.69 12.83 29.09
C GLU A 47 -8.04 12.39 30.43
N ASP A 48 -6.90 13.00 30.79
CA ASP A 48 -6.08 12.70 31.98
C ASP A 48 -5.48 11.28 32.04
N ALA A 49 -5.59 10.48 30.97
CA ALA A 49 -4.91 9.20 30.82
C ALA A 49 -3.65 9.34 29.96
N TYR A 50 -2.54 8.86 30.48
CA TYR A 50 -1.31 8.70 29.72
C TYR A 50 -1.40 7.46 28.84
N LYS A 51 -1.19 7.64 27.55
CA LYS A 51 -1.10 6.56 26.58
C LYS A 51 0.30 6.52 26.00
N GLU A 52 0.87 5.32 26.04
CA GLU A 52 2.10 4.98 25.33
C GLU A 52 1.74 4.06 24.17
N GLU A 53 2.20 4.40 22.97
CA GLU A 53 2.01 3.57 21.78
C GLU A 53 3.37 3.19 21.20
N GLU A 54 3.54 1.91 20.86
CA GLU A 54 4.73 1.40 20.18
C GLU A 54 4.51 1.45 18.68
N HIS A 55 5.50 2.00 17.97
CA HIS A 55 5.49 2.22 16.54
C HIS A 55 6.66 1.53 15.87
N PHE A 56 6.42 1.05 14.66
CA PHE A 56 7.45 0.75 13.68
C PHE A 56 7.26 1.69 12.50
N CYS A 57 8.30 2.47 12.20
CA CYS A 57 8.25 3.49 11.17
C CYS A 57 9.27 3.21 10.06
N LEU A 58 8.88 3.50 8.82
CA LEU A 58 9.81 3.66 7.69
C LEU A 58 9.76 5.10 7.21
N PHE A 59 10.89 5.65 6.78
CA PHE A 59 10.98 6.97 6.17
C PHE A 59 11.75 6.89 4.86
N THR A 60 11.24 7.54 3.82
CA THR A 60 11.92 7.60 2.52
C THR A 60 11.97 9.01 1.94
N THR A 61 13.09 9.35 1.31
CA THR A 61 13.25 10.53 0.47
C THR A 61 14.30 10.28 -0.63
N GLY A 62 14.21 11.00 -1.74
CA GLY A 62 15.08 10.83 -2.89
C GLY A 62 14.78 9.57 -3.70
N ASN A 63 15.83 8.85 -4.12
CA ASN A 63 15.73 7.69 -4.99
C ASN A 63 16.07 6.38 -4.27
N ALA A 64 15.56 5.26 -4.75
CA ALA A 64 15.87 3.92 -4.24
C ALA A 64 17.34 3.54 -4.49
N HIS A 65 17.91 4.05 -5.59
CA HIS A 65 19.29 3.83 -5.98
C HIS A 65 19.87 5.12 -6.55
N GLU A 66 21.17 5.31 -6.39
CA GLU A 66 21.91 6.37 -7.08
C GLU A 66 21.93 6.13 -8.60
N GLN A 67 22.08 7.21 -9.36
CA GLN A 67 22.19 7.11 -10.81
C GLN A 67 23.41 6.25 -11.19
N GLY A 68 23.15 5.14 -11.87
CA GLY A 68 24.17 4.27 -12.42
C GLY A 68 24.18 4.32 -13.94
N TRP A 69 25.28 3.89 -14.56
CA TRP A 69 25.40 3.80 -16.03
C TRP A 69 24.32 2.91 -16.70
N LYS A 70 23.74 1.97 -15.94
CA LYS A 70 22.75 0.99 -16.42
C LYS A 70 21.33 1.24 -15.89
N HIS A 71 21.19 2.01 -14.82
CA HIS A 71 19.92 2.17 -14.11
C HIS A 71 19.56 3.65 -14.03
N GLN A 72 18.38 3.98 -14.55
CA GLN A 72 17.77 5.28 -14.29
C GLN A 72 17.46 5.39 -12.79
N PRO A 73 17.56 6.61 -12.21
CA PRO A 73 17.08 6.86 -10.86
C PRO A 73 15.62 6.43 -10.73
N ASN A 74 15.32 5.71 -9.64
CA ASN A 74 13.95 5.32 -9.30
C ASN A 74 13.52 6.14 -8.09
N GLU A 75 12.66 7.12 -8.30
CA GLU A 75 12.16 8.00 -7.25
C GLU A 75 11.33 7.22 -6.23
N LEU A 76 11.58 7.44 -4.94
CA LEU A 76 10.80 6.84 -3.85
C LEU A 76 9.58 7.71 -3.56
N ASP A 77 8.59 7.59 -4.44
CA ASP A 77 7.31 8.29 -4.32
C ASP A 77 6.35 7.60 -3.32
N PHE A 78 5.11 8.10 -3.28
CA PHE A 78 4.04 7.49 -2.49
C PHE A 78 3.79 6.01 -2.85
N PHE A 79 3.87 5.66 -4.13
CA PHE A 79 3.60 4.29 -4.59
C PHE A 79 4.72 3.34 -4.19
N ALA A 80 5.96 3.80 -4.13
CA ALA A 80 7.07 3.06 -3.53
C ALA A 80 6.81 2.75 -2.06
N MET A 81 6.38 3.75 -1.27
CA MET A 81 6.02 3.54 0.15
C MET A 81 4.81 2.60 0.32
N LYS A 82 3.79 2.72 -0.54
CA LYS A 82 2.66 1.78 -0.60
C LYS A 82 3.12 0.36 -0.87
N GLY A 83 4.07 0.18 -1.81
CA GLY A 83 4.70 -1.10 -2.11
C GLY A 83 5.41 -1.69 -0.89
N LEU A 84 6.25 -0.88 -0.21
CA LEU A 84 6.95 -1.28 1.01
C LEU A 84 5.99 -1.70 2.12
N ALA A 85 4.95 -0.92 2.38
CA ALA A 85 3.92 -1.24 3.37
C ALA A 85 3.23 -2.57 3.06
N SER A 86 2.90 -2.79 1.78
CA SER A 86 2.21 -4.00 1.33
C SER A 86 3.12 -5.22 1.44
N ALA A 87 4.37 -5.11 0.99
CA ALA A 87 5.37 -6.17 1.07
C ALA A 87 5.70 -6.55 2.51
N LEU A 88 5.83 -5.57 3.41
CA LEU A 88 6.09 -5.82 4.82
C LEU A 88 4.96 -6.62 5.48
N LEU A 89 3.70 -6.21 5.28
CA LEU A 89 2.55 -6.92 5.84
C LEU A 89 2.42 -8.34 5.27
N GLN A 90 2.65 -8.51 3.97
CA GLN A 90 2.70 -9.83 3.33
C GLN A 90 3.81 -10.70 3.91
N TRP A 91 4.99 -10.13 4.16
CA TRP A 91 6.11 -10.84 4.77
C TRP A 91 5.81 -11.28 6.20
N CYS A 92 5.02 -10.50 6.94
CA CYS A 92 4.47 -10.88 8.24
C CYS A 92 3.34 -11.94 8.15
N GLY A 93 3.01 -12.44 6.95
CA GLY A 93 1.94 -13.42 6.74
C GLY A 93 0.53 -12.83 6.79
N LEU A 94 0.40 -11.50 6.71
CA LEU A 94 -0.89 -10.82 6.66
C LEU A 94 -1.32 -10.60 5.21
N GLY A 95 -2.59 -10.90 4.91
CA GLY A 95 -3.22 -10.63 3.64
C GLY A 95 -4.35 -9.63 3.79
N ASN A 96 -5.22 -9.55 2.76
CA ASN A 96 -6.39 -8.67 2.74
C ASN A 96 -6.02 -7.21 3.09
N ILE A 97 -4.90 -6.74 2.54
CA ILE A 97 -4.36 -5.41 2.80
C ILE A 97 -5.26 -4.39 2.11
N LYS A 98 -5.68 -3.37 2.85
CA LYS A 98 -6.48 -2.26 2.35
C LYS A 98 -5.79 -0.95 2.66
N LEU A 99 -5.74 -0.08 1.65
CA LEU A 99 -5.22 1.27 1.75
C LEU A 99 -6.33 2.25 1.37
N GLU A 100 -6.71 3.10 2.32
CA GLU A 100 -7.83 4.02 2.18
C GLU A 100 -7.39 5.42 2.57
N VAL A 101 -7.72 6.42 1.74
CA VAL A 101 -7.41 7.82 2.07
C VAL A 101 -8.18 8.21 3.32
N SER A 102 -7.49 8.78 4.31
CA SER A 102 -8.12 9.25 5.54
C SER A 102 -9.10 10.38 5.26
N THR A 103 -10.26 10.33 5.89
CA THR A 103 -11.27 11.40 5.82
C THR A 103 -10.89 12.64 6.64
N GLU A 104 -9.98 12.47 7.61
CA GLU A 104 -9.55 13.55 8.51
C GLU A 104 -8.36 14.31 7.94
N ASN A 105 -7.46 13.62 7.23
CA ASN A 105 -6.25 14.20 6.64
C ASN A 105 -5.94 13.53 5.30
N THR A 106 -6.09 14.25 4.19
CA THR A 106 -5.90 13.71 2.84
C THR A 106 -4.45 13.36 2.52
N ASN A 107 -3.48 13.81 3.32
CA ASN A 107 -2.08 13.41 3.23
C ASN A 107 -1.81 12.04 3.87
N GLU A 108 -2.81 11.45 4.54
CA GLU A 108 -2.70 10.16 5.19
C GLU A 108 -3.51 9.10 4.44
N VAL A 109 -2.89 7.92 4.29
CA VAL A 109 -3.55 6.73 3.78
C VAL A 109 -3.49 5.67 4.87
N LEU A 110 -4.66 5.31 5.39
CA LEU A 110 -4.84 4.31 6.43
C LEU A 110 -4.49 2.93 5.86
N VAL A 111 -3.67 2.18 6.60
CA VAL A 111 -3.21 0.85 6.23
C VAL A 111 -3.88 -0.16 7.16
N SER A 112 -4.74 -0.99 6.58
CA SER A 112 -5.42 -2.07 7.28
C SER A 112 -5.01 -3.43 6.72
N ALA A 113 -4.96 -4.44 7.58
CA ALA A 113 -4.78 -5.83 7.18
C ALA A 113 -5.71 -6.71 8.00
N GLU A 114 -6.31 -7.73 7.38
CA GLU A 114 -7.28 -8.61 8.04
C GLU A 114 -8.42 -7.85 8.75
N LYS A 115 -8.86 -6.73 8.17
CA LYS A 115 -9.87 -5.79 8.70
C LYS A 115 -9.46 -5.04 9.99
N LEU A 116 -8.20 -5.12 10.40
CA LEU A 116 -7.65 -4.34 11.50
C LEU A 116 -6.86 -3.16 10.93
N LEU A 117 -7.12 -1.94 11.42
CA LEU A 117 -6.29 -0.77 11.14
C LEU A 117 -4.93 -0.95 11.82
N ILE A 118 -3.88 -1.17 11.04
CA ILE A 118 -2.51 -1.43 11.53
C ILE A 118 -1.73 -0.12 11.64
N GLY A 119 -1.95 0.83 10.74
CA GLY A 119 -1.16 2.06 10.70
C GLY A 119 -1.58 3.00 9.58
N LYS A 120 -0.65 3.82 9.12
CA LYS A 120 -0.85 4.79 8.04
C LYS A 120 0.42 5.06 7.24
N ILE A 121 0.25 5.43 5.98
CA ILE A 121 1.27 6.09 5.17
C ILE A 121 0.99 7.59 5.23
N VAL A 122 2.02 8.39 5.42
CA VAL A 122 1.95 9.85 5.48
C VAL A 122 2.82 10.43 4.38
N THR A 123 2.21 11.24 3.51
CA THR A 123 2.93 12.17 2.63
C THR A 123 3.16 13.45 3.42
N VAL A 124 4.42 13.81 3.70
CA VAL A 124 4.71 14.98 4.54
C VAL A 124 4.36 16.26 3.78
N SER A 125 3.57 17.13 4.41
CA SER A 125 3.11 18.37 3.77
C SER A 125 4.27 19.35 3.53
N ASN A 126 4.16 20.17 2.49
CA ASN A 126 5.17 21.19 2.17
C ASN A 126 5.40 22.17 3.33
N GLU A 127 4.37 22.51 4.09
CA GLU A 127 4.47 23.33 5.30
C GLU A 127 5.35 22.67 6.36
N LYS A 128 5.13 21.38 6.63
CA LYS A 128 5.93 20.62 7.58
C LYS A 128 7.36 20.43 7.07
N LEU A 129 7.56 20.15 5.79
CA LEU A 129 8.91 20.06 5.21
C LEU A 129 9.68 21.38 5.35
N ALA A 130 9.04 22.51 5.06
CA ALA A 130 9.65 23.84 5.19
C ALA A 130 10.05 24.15 6.63
N ALA A 131 9.28 23.72 7.63
CA ALA A 131 9.63 23.89 9.04
C ALA A 131 10.91 23.15 9.47
N PHE A 132 11.38 22.18 8.70
CA PHE A 132 12.63 21.43 8.91
C PHE A 132 13.69 21.74 7.83
N ASP A 133 13.51 22.82 7.06
CA ASP A 133 14.38 23.20 5.94
C ASP A 133 14.53 22.11 4.85
N LEU A 134 13.50 21.28 4.69
CA LEU A 134 13.48 20.19 3.72
C LEU A 134 12.83 20.63 2.40
N LYS A 135 13.51 20.33 1.29
CA LYS A 135 13.02 20.62 -0.08
C LYS A 135 12.59 19.39 -0.86
N GLN A 136 13.09 18.22 -0.47
CA GLN A 136 12.75 16.95 -1.11
C GLN A 136 11.49 16.38 -0.46
N PRO A 137 10.63 15.69 -1.23
CA PRO A 137 9.47 15.01 -0.67
C PRO A 137 9.90 13.93 0.33
N VAL A 138 9.14 13.80 1.41
CA VAL A 138 9.32 12.74 2.42
C VAL A 138 8.03 11.95 2.55
N TYR A 139 8.17 10.62 2.56
CA TYR A 139 7.08 9.71 2.84
C TYR A 139 7.41 8.88 4.07
N MET A 140 6.40 8.63 4.89
CA MET A 140 6.54 7.85 6.11
C MET A 140 5.50 6.74 6.13
N LEU A 141 5.90 5.53 6.49
CA LEU A 141 4.98 4.50 6.98
C LEU A 141 5.06 4.50 8.50
N ASP A 142 3.92 4.59 9.17
CA ASP A 142 3.79 4.49 10.62
C ASP A 142 2.86 3.33 10.97
N LEU A 143 3.39 2.24 11.52
CA LEU A 143 2.62 1.09 11.98
C LEU A 143 2.59 1.04 13.49
N LEU A 144 1.39 0.86 14.06
CA LEU A 144 1.23 0.53 15.47
C LEU A 144 1.72 -0.90 15.69
N PHE A 145 2.89 -1.04 16.28
CA PHE A 145 3.60 -2.31 16.39
C PHE A 145 2.79 -3.34 17.18
N SER A 146 2.13 -2.92 18.26
CA SER A 146 1.24 -3.77 19.04
C SER A 146 0.09 -4.36 18.22
N LYS A 147 -0.50 -3.57 17.31
CA LYS A 147 -1.57 -4.04 16.41
C LYS A 147 -1.06 -4.99 15.34
N LEU A 148 0.14 -4.73 14.80
CA LEU A 148 0.82 -5.63 13.87
C LEU A 148 1.03 -7.00 14.52
N ILE A 149 1.64 -7.04 15.71
CA ILE A 149 1.89 -8.29 16.44
C ILE A 149 0.58 -9.02 16.75
N ALA A 150 -0.45 -8.31 17.22
CA ALA A 150 -1.76 -8.92 17.51
C ALA A 150 -2.43 -9.51 16.26
N ALA A 151 -2.23 -8.92 15.08
CA ALA A 151 -2.72 -9.47 13.81
C ALA A 151 -1.96 -10.74 13.42
N VAL A 152 -0.63 -10.73 13.54
CA VAL A 152 0.23 -11.86 13.19
C VAL A 152 -0.02 -13.06 14.10
N GLN A 153 -0.17 -12.85 15.41
CA GLN A 153 -0.42 -13.92 16.38
C GLN A 153 -1.72 -14.70 16.14
N LYS A 154 -2.70 -14.10 15.46
CA LYS A 154 -3.95 -14.77 15.08
C LYS A 154 -3.80 -15.72 13.89
N LYS A 155 -2.69 -15.64 13.15
CA LYS A 155 -2.44 -16.50 12.00
C LYS A 155 -2.02 -17.89 12.44
N LYS A 156 -2.68 -18.90 11.88
CA LYS A 156 -2.28 -20.30 11.99
C LYS A 156 -1.53 -20.67 10.72
N ILE A 157 -0.29 -21.12 10.87
CA ILE A 157 0.46 -21.71 9.76
C ILE A 157 -0.10 -23.11 9.55
N VAL A 158 -0.68 -23.34 8.37
CA VAL A 158 -1.25 -24.63 7.97
C VAL A 158 -0.49 -25.12 6.74
N TYR A 159 -0.05 -26.38 6.77
CA TYR A 159 0.55 -27.00 5.61
C TYR A 159 -0.49 -27.14 4.49
N LYS A 160 -0.10 -26.71 3.28
CA LYS A 160 -0.83 -26.98 2.04
C LYS A 160 0.15 -27.64 1.08
N GLU A 161 -0.27 -28.74 0.45
CA GLU A 161 0.53 -29.38 -0.59
C GLU A 161 0.73 -28.41 -1.76
N VAL A 162 1.94 -28.40 -2.33
CA VAL A 162 2.26 -27.57 -3.49
C VAL A 162 1.41 -28.03 -4.66
N ASN A 163 0.75 -27.08 -5.34
CA ASN A 163 -0.07 -27.41 -6.48
C ASN A 163 0.79 -28.02 -7.62
N LYS A 164 0.38 -29.19 -8.11
CA LYS A 164 1.02 -29.91 -9.21
C LYS A 164 0.44 -29.55 -10.58
N PHE A 165 -0.69 -28.85 -10.61
CA PHE A 165 -1.40 -28.46 -11.82
C PHE A 165 -0.98 -27.06 -12.29
N PRO A 166 -0.96 -26.80 -13.60
CA PRO A 166 -0.56 -25.49 -14.13
C PRO A 166 -1.58 -24.42 -13.79
N THR A 167 -1.10 -23.19 -13.59
CA THR A 167 -1.93 -21.99 -13.50
C THR A 167 -2.28 -21.48 -14.90
N MET A 168 -3.47 -20.92 -15.05
CA MET A 168 -3.95 -20.35 -16.31
C MET A 168 -4.21 -18.86 -16.16
N GLN A 169 -3.76 -18.06 -17.11
CA GLN A 169 -3.89 -16.60 -17.07
C GLN A 169 -4.85 -16.13 -18.17
N ARG A 170 -5.66 -15.10 -17.84
CA ARG A 170 -6.52 -14.37 -18.79
C ARG A 170 -6.48 -12.90 -18.48
N ASP A 171 -6.42 -12.08 -19.52
CA ASP A 171 -6.39 -10.63 -19.39
C ASP A 171 -7.71 -10.02 -19.87
N LEU A 172 -8.12 -8.91 -19.25
CA LEU A 172 -9.23 -8.08 -19.70
C LEU A 172 -8.81 -6.62 -19.76
N ALA A 173 -9.22 -5.95 -20.83
CA ALA A 173 -9.20 -4.50 -20.90
C ALA A 173 -10.56 -3.95 -20.44
N LEU A 174 -10.57 -3.30 -19.28
CA LEU A 174 -11.76 -2.69 -18.69
C LEU A 174 -11.76 -1.19 -18.99
N VAL A 175 -12.71 -0.73 -19.82
CA VAL A 175 -12.92 0.70 -20.03
C VAL A 175 -13.92 1.20 -19.00
N VAL A 176 -13.47 2.07 -18.11
CA VAL A 176 -14.26 2.59 -16.97
C VAL A 176 -14.17 4.10 -16.90
N ASN A 177 -15.09 4.72 -16.14
CA ASN A 177 -14.96 6.13 -15.79
C ASN A 177 -13.65 6.39 -15.02
N LYS A 178 -12.99 7.52 -15.27
CA LYS A 178 -11.72 7.89 -14.61
C LYS A 178 -11.79 7.88 -13.08
N ALA A 179 -12.96 8.16 -12.50
CA ALA A 179 -13.18 8.13 -11.05
C ALA A 179 -13.10 6.72 -10.44
N ILE A 180 -13.30 5.66 -11.23
CA ILE A 180 -13.23 4.28 -10.75
C ILE A 180 -11.79 3.95 -10.37
N THR A 181 -11.57 3.52 -9.13
CA THR A 181 -10.25 3.15 -8.62
C THR A 181 -9.98 1.67 -8.87
N TYR A 182 -8.71 1.27 -8.88
CA TYR A 182 -8.36 -0.16 -8.95
C TYR A 182 -8.94 -0.95 -7.77
N SER A 183 -8.99 -0.34 -6.58
CA SER A 183 -9.63 -0.94 -5.41
C SER A 183 -11.10 -1.29 -5.66
N ALA A 184 -11.84 -0.51 -6.46
CA ALA A 184 -13.21 -0.87 -6.84
C ALA A 184 -13.26 -2.15 -7.69
N ILE A 185 -12.29 -2.37 -8.58
CA ILE A 185 -12.15 -3.61 -9.34
C ILE A 185 -11.83 -4.77 -8.40
N GLU A 186 -10.86 -4.61 -7.50
CA GLU A 186 -10.50 -5.64 -6.51
C GLU A 186 -11.69 -6.02 -5.62
N ASN A 187 -12.44 -5.03 -5.13
CA ASN A 187 -13.63 -5.26 -4.31
C ASN A 187 -14.75 -5.97 -5.10
N CYS A 188 -14.95 -5.63 -6.38
CA CYS A 188 -15.89 -6.31 -7.26
C CYS A 188 -15.48 -7.78 -7.47
N VAL A 189 -14.21 -8.06 -7.73
CA VAL A 189 -13.70 -9.44 -7.83
C VAL A 189 -13.96 -10.21 -6.53
N GLN A 190 -13.64 -9.62 -5.39
CA GLN A 190 -13.81 -10.25 -4.08
C GLN A 190 -15.28 -10.56 -3.78
N SER A 191 -16.22 -9.72 -4.24
CA SER A 191 -17.66 -9.93 -4.02
C SER A 191 -18.22 -11.12 -4.82
N ILE A 192 -17.65 -11.41 -6.00
CA ILE A 192 -18.03 -12.54 -6.85
C ILE A 192 -17.60 -13.89 -6.24
N LYS A 193 -16.57 -13.89 -5.38
CA LYS A 193 -16.07 -15.08 -4.65
C LYS A 193 -15.76 -16.27 -5.56
N LEU A 194 -14.86 -16.09 -6.51
CA LEU A 194 -14.40 -17.17 -7.39
C LEU A 194 -13.36 -18.04 -6.67
N PRO A 195 -13.65 -19.32 -6.36
CA PRO A 195 -12.77 -20.15 -5.54
C PRO A 195 -11.45 -20.52 -6.21
N LYS A 196 -11.42 -20.52 -7.55
CA LYS A 196 -10.25 -20.88 -8.35
C LYS A 196 -9.43 -19.67 -8.82
N LEU A 197 -9.84 -18.46 -8.45
CA LEU A 197 -9.08 -17.25 -8.78
C LEU A 197 -7.96 -17.09 -7.75
N LEU A 198 -6.72 -17.18 -8.21
CA LEU A 198 -5.52 -17.11 -7.38
C LEU A 198 -5.02 -15.67 -7.22
N GLN A 199 -4.99 -14.90 -8.32
CA GLN A 199 -4.40 -13.56 -8.32
C GLN A 199 -5.10 -12.65 -9.32
N VAL A 200 -5.18 -11.36 -8.97
CA VAL A 200 -5.60 -10.26 -9.85
C VAL A 200 -4.48 -9.22 -9.90
N ASN A 201 -4.08 -8.80 -11.09
CA ASN A 201 -2.98 -7.87 -11.27
C ASN A 201 -3.32 -6.81 -12.32
N LEU A 202 -3.29 -5.53 -11.95
CA LEU A 202 -3.28 -4.41 -12.88
C LEU A 202 -1.88 -4.26 -13.47
N PHE A 203 -1.75 -4.31 -14.79
CA PHE A 203 -0.45 -4.17 -15.44
C PHE A 203 -0.38 -3.01 -16.43
N ASP A 204 -1.51 -2.42 -16.82
CA ASP A 204 -1.52 -1.22 -17.65
C ASP A 204 -2.72 -0.32 -17.36
N VAL A 205 -2.51 1.00 -17.43
CA VAL A 205 -3.54 2.03 -17.35
C VAL A 205 -3.32 3.00 -18.50
N PHE A 206 -4.28 3.04 -19.41
CA PHE A 206 -4.20 3.84 -20.63
C PHE A 206 -5.34 4.85 -20.69
N GLU A 207 -4.99 6.12 -20.95
CA GLU A 207 -5.94 7.21 -21.17
C GLU A 207 -5.77 7.78 -22.58
N SER A 208 -6.88 7.89 -23.32
CA SER A 208 -6.89 8.47 -24.67
C SER A 208 -8.25 9.05 -25.00
N GLU A 209 -8.29 10.13 -25.78
CA GLU A 209 -9.52 10.71 -26.29
C GLU A 209 -10.37 9.69 -27.07
N LYS A 210 -9.74 8.68 -27.70
CA LYS A 210 -10.42 7.58 -28.42
C LYS A 210 -11.24 6.65 -27.52
N LEU A 211 -11.03 6.69 -26.21
CA LEU A 211 -11.83 5.92 -25.24
C LEU A 211 -13.12 6.64 -24.86
N GLY A 212 -13.25 7.93 -25.18
CA GLY A 212 -14.31 8.81 -24.72
C GLY A 212 -13.83 9.76 -23.63
N LYS A 213 -14.52 10.91 -23.50
CA LYS A 213 -14.25 11.88 -22.45
C LYS A 213 -14.50 11.22 -21.09
N ASP A 214 -13.59 11.44 -20.15
CA ASP A 214 -13.64 10.92 -18.78
C ASP A 214 -13.59 9.39 -18.64
N LYS A 215 -13.04 8.69 -19.64
CA LYS A 215 -12.76 7.25 -19.59
C LYS A 215 -11.26 6.94 -19.50
N LYS A 216 -10.96 5.79 -18.93
CA LYS A 216 -9.64 5.16 -18.92
C LYS A 216 -9.78 3.65 -19.15
N SER A 217 -8.77 3.05 -19.75
CA SER A 217 -8.67 1.59 -19.94
C SER A 217 -7.71 1.03 -18.90
N MET A 218 -8.15 0.02 -18.16
CA MET A 218 -7.33 -0.70 -17.18
C MET A 218 -7.16 -2.14 -17.65
N ALA A 219 -5.92 -2.54 -17.92
CA ALA A 219 -5.60 -3.92 -18.32
C ALA A 219 -5.31 -4.74 -17.07
N VAL A 220 -6.18 -5.72 -16.82
CA VAL A 220 -6.15 -6.54 -15.61
C VAL A 220 -5.97 -8.00 -15.98
N SER A 221 -4.99 -8.63 -15.35
CA SER A 221 -4.71 -10.05 -15.48
C SER A 221 -5.30 -10.84 -14.34
N PHE A 222 -5.90 -11.98 -14.66
CA PHE A 222 -6.51 -12.92 -13.73
C PHE A 222 -5.79 -14.25 -13.85
N THR A 223 -5.22 -14.74 -12.74
CA THR A 223 -4.57 -16.04 -12.66
C THR A 223 -5.51 -17.02 -11.96
N PHE A 224 -5.79 -18.15 -12.61
CA PHE A 224 -6.64 -19.21 -12.10
C PHE A 224 -5.83 -20.46 -11.81
N SER A 225 -6.24 -21.19 -10.78
CA SER A 225 -5.59 -22.41 -10.33
C SER A 225 -6.61 -23.35 -9.68
N ASP A 226 -6.40 -24.64 -9.84
CA ASP A 226 -7.16 -25.68 -9.15
C ASP A 226 -6.17 -26.71 -8.61
N ASP A 227 -6.35 -27.10 -7.34
CA ASP A 227 -5.44 -28.02 -6.65
C ASP A 227 -5.74 -29.49 -7.00
N SER A 228 -6.82 -29.77 -7.74
CA SER A 228 -7.30 -31.13 -8.04
C SER A 228 -7.16 -31.55 -9.50
N LYS A 229 -7.10 -30.59 -10.44
CA LYS A 229 -7.02 -30.86 -11.88
C LYS A 229 -6.52 -29.65 -12.67
N THR A 230 -6.11 -29.89 -13.91
CA THR A 230 -5.91 -28.81 -14.90
C THR A 230 -7.25 -28.19 -15.27
N LEU A 231 -7.31 -26.85 -15.29
CA LEU A 231 -8.51 -26.11 -15.71
C LEU A 231 -8.70 -26.20 -17.22
N THR A 232 -9.93 -26.45 -17.66
CA THR A 232 -10.30 -26.40 -19.09
C THR A 232 -10.66 -24.97 -19.50
N ASP A 233 -10.53 -24.66 -20.80
CA ASP A 233 -10.89 -23.33 -21.32
C ASP A 233 -12.36 -22.99 -21.02
N ALA A 234 -13.28 -23.96 -21.13
CA ALA A 234 -14.69 -23.75 -20.83
C ALA A 234 -14.95 -23.36 -19.35
N GLU A 235 -14.19 -23.93 -18.40
CA GLU A 235 -14.28 -23.55 -16.99
C GLU A 235 -13.77 -22.12 -16.76
N ILE A 236 -12.67 -21.76 -17.42
CA ILE A 236 -12.08 -20.42 -17.34
C ILE A 236 -13.03 -19.39 -17.95
N ASP A 237 -13.55 -19.64 -19.14
CA ASP A 237 -14.48 -18.73 -19.82
C ASP A 237 -15.75 -18.53 -18.98
N GLY A 238 -16.24 -19.58 -18.32
CA GLY A 238 -17.34 -19.48 -17.36
C GLY A 238 -17.04 -18.56 -16.18
N MET A 239 -15.81 -18.58 -15.64
CA MET A 239 -15.38 -17.68 -14.56
C MET A 239 -15.15 -16.25 -15.08
N MET A 240 -14.55 -16.10 -16.25
CA MET A 240 -14.34 -14.80 -16.90
C MET A 240 -15.68 -14.11 -17.21
N ASN A 241 -16.68 -14.84 -17.68
CA ASN A 241 -18.02 -14.29 -17.93
C ASN A 241 -18.69 -13.79 -16.63
N LYS A 242 -18.45 -14.45 -15.49
CA LYS A 242 -18.92 -13.95 -14.18
C LYS A 242 -18.22 -12.65 -13.78
N LEU A 243 -16.90 -12.55 -14.02
CA LEU A 243 -16.14 -11.32 -13.79
C LEU A 243 -16.67 -10.18 -14.66
N ILE A 244 -16.81 -10.43 -15.96
CA ILE A 244 -17.36 -9.47 -16.93
C ILE A 244 -18.72 -8.96 -16.50
N ALA A 245 -19.66 -9.86 -16.21
CA ALA A 245 -21.02 -9.47 -15.78
C ALA A 245 -20.99 -8.68 -14.47
N GLY A 246 -20.10 -9.02 -13.54
CA GLY A 246 -19.91 -8.25 -12.30
C GLY A 246 -19.36 -6.85 -12.56
N PHE A 247 -18.38 -6.72 -13.44
CA PHE A 247 -17.79 -5.42 -13.78
C PHE A 247 -18.77 -4.51 -14.53
N GLU A 248 -19.53 -5.05 -15.49
CA GLU A 248 -20.58 -4.33 -16.20
C GLU A 248 -21.66 -3.81 -15.24
N LYS A 249 -22.04 -4.63 -14.24
CA LYS A 249 -23.08 -4.28 -13.28
C LYS A 249 -22.63 -3.30 -12.20
N GLU A 250 -21.51 -3.58 -11.54
CA GLU A 250 -21.11 -2.89 -10.30
C GLU A 250 -20.26 -1.65 -10.56
N ILE A 251 -19.45 -1.64 -11.62
CA ILE A 251 -18.56 -0.53 -11.96
C ILE A 251 -18.79 0.05 -13.36
N GLN A 252 -19.86 -0.39 -14.04
CA GLN A 252 -20.24 0.06 -15.38
C GLN A 252 -19.10 -0.03 -16.40
N ALA A 253 -18.28 -1.08 -16.29
CA ALA A 253 -17.16 -1.29 -17.19
C ALA A 253 -17.65 -1.72 -18.58
N GLU A 254 -17.03 -1.17 -19.62
CA GLU A 254 -17.15 -1.67 -20.99
C GLU A 254 -15.96 -2.59 -21.28
N ILE A 255 -16.24 -3.86 -21.60
CA ILE A 255 -15.21 -4.84 -21.92
C ILE A 255 -14.81 -4.71 -23.38
N ARG A 256 -13.53 -4.43 -23.64
CA ARG A 256 -12.97 -4.54 -24.99
C ARG A 256 -12.46 -5.97 -25.19
N LYS A 257 -13.07 -6.66 -26.15
CA LYS A 257 -12.62 -7.96 -26.66
C LYS A 257 -11.49 -7.78 -27.66
#